data_AF-A0A444YQ52-F1
#
_entry.id   AF-A0A444YQ52-F1
#
_cell.length_a   1.000
_cell.length_b   1.000
_cell.length_c   1.000
_cell.angle_alpha   90.00
_cell.angle_beta   90.00
_cell.angle_gamma   90.00
#
_symmetry.space_group_name_H-M   'P 1'
#
loop_
_entity.id
_entity.type
_entity.pdbx_description
1 polymer ?
#
loop_
_entity_poly.entity_id
_entity_poly.type
_entity_poly.pdbx_seq_one_letter_code
_entity_poly.pdbx_strand_id
1 'polypeptide(L)'
;MKQKLELEIHQLKRKLNVMKHMKDDGDFEVLNVTDILYNELRDKEQSLREIGTLNQALIVKERKSNDELQDARKVLISTCTRGNIGVRRMGELDIRPFVEFMRKRYNDEEAEERALELCLLWEEYLKDLDWHPFKINTIDEKHHFC
;
A
#
# COMPACT_ATOMS: atom_id res chain seq x y z
N MET A 1 -0.17 1.57 -19.01
CA MET A 1 -1.23 1.83 -20.00
C MET A 1 -1.27 3.30 -20.43
N LYS A 2 -1.43 4.25 -19.49
CA LYS A 2 -1.41 5.70 -19.76
C LYS A 2 -0.18 6.19 -20.54
N GLN A 3 1.04 5.91 -20.03
CA GLN A 3 2.30 6.31 -20.68
C GLN A 3 2.45 5.78 -22.11
N LYS A 4 1.98 4.55 -22.36
CA LYS A 4 2.00 3.93 -23.69
C LYS A 4 1.09 4.69 -24.66
N LEU A 5 -0.12 5.05 -24.23
CA LEU A 5 -1.05 5.84 -25.04
C LEU A 5 -0.51 7.25 -25.31
N GLU A 6 0.08 7.91 -24.32
CA GLU A 6 0.70 9.24 -24.49
C GLU A 6 1.83 9.21 -25.53
N LEU A 7 2.66 8.15 -25.50
CA LEU A 7 3.72 7.95 -26.49
C LEU A 7 3.13 7.72 -27.90
N GLU A 8 2.11 6.87 -28.03
CA GLU A 8 1.47 6.56 -29.31
C GLU A 8 0.76 7.80 -29.90
N ILE A 9 0.05 8.58 -29.10
CA ILE A 9 -0.56 9.87 -29.50
C ILE A 9 0.53 10.82 -30.03
N HIS A 10 1.65 10.91 -29.33
CA HIS A 10 2.76 11.77 -29.73
C HIS A 10 3.42 11.29 -31.04
N GLN A 11 3.55 9.98 -31.25
CA GLN A 11 4.03 9.41 -32.51
C GLN A 11 3.07 9.69 -33.68
N LEU A 12 1.76 9.54 -33.47
CA LEU A 12 0.74 9.84 -34.47
C LEU A 12 0.74 11.33 -34.84
N LYS A 13 0.85 12.23 -33.86
CA LYS A 13 1.01 13.68 -34.10
C LYS A 13 2.24 14.00 -34.93
N ARG A 14 3.38 13.34 -34.68
CA ARG A 14 4.59 13.50 -35.50
C ARG A 14 4.39 13.02 -36.94
N LYS A 15 3.80 11.84 -37.14
CA LYS A 15 3.51 11.30 -38.48
C LYS A 15 2.59 12.23 -39.28
N LEU A 16 1.53 12.74 -38.64
CA LEU A 16 0.62 13.72 -39.22
C LEU A 16 1.33 15.02 -39.62
N ASN A 17 2.27 15.49 -38.82
CA ASN A 17 3.04 16.69 -39.14
C ASN A 17 3.93 16.47 -40.38
N VAL A 18 4.52 15.28 -40.55
CA VAL A 18 5.31 14.93 -41.75
C VAL A 18 4.42 14.90 -43.00
N MET A 19 3.25 14.24 -42.93
CA MET A 19 2.32 14.17 -44.07
C MET A 19 1.77 15.53 -44.49
N LYS A 20 1.61 16.47 -43.55
CA LYS A 20 1.19 17.85 -43.87
C LYS A 20 2.18 18.56 -44.81
N HIS A 21 3.46 18.24 -44.72
CA HIS A 21 4.50 18.81 -45.60
C HIS A 21 4.59 18.10 -46.97
N MET A 22 4.01 16.90 -47.11
CA MET A 22 4.00 16.13 -48.36
C MET A 22 2.75 16.39 -49.23
N LYS A 23 1.81 17.22 -48.76
CA LYS A 23 0.51 17.48 -49.41
C LYS A 23 0.60 18.37 -50.66
N ASP A 24 1.77 18.92 -50.96
CA ASP A 24 1.97 19.84 -52.09
C ASP A 24 1.94 19.13 -53.46
N ASP A 25 2.01 17.80 -53.49
CA ASP A 25 2.13 16.99 -54.73
C ASP A 25 0.80 16.35 -55.21
N GLY A 26 -0.34 16.68 -54.58
CA GLY A 26 -1.68 16.36 -55.12
C GLY A 26 -2.13 14.88 -55.10
N ASP A 27 -1.47 14.02 -54.32
CA ASP A 27 -1.75 12.58 -54.29
C ASP A 27 -2.97 12.21 -53.42
N PHE A 28 -3.93 11.51 -54.02
CA PHE A 28 -5.17 11.04 -53.38
C PHE A 28 -4.91 9.97 -52.30
N GLU A 29 -3.84 9.18 -52.44
CA GLU A 29 -3.46 8.19 -51.42
C GLU A 29 -3.02 8.86 -50.10
N VAL A 30 -2.32 10.00 -50.19
CA VAL A 30 -1.88 10.77 -49.02
C VAL A 30 -3.07 11.30 -48.22
N LEU A 31 -4.16 11.69 -48.89
CA LEU A 31 -5.39 12.13 -48.22
C LEU A 31 -6.05 11.01 -47.40
N ASN A 32 -6.17 9.80 -47.98
CA ASN A 32 -6.79 8.67 -47.29
C ASN A 32 -5.99 8.23 -46.06
N VAL A 33 -4.65 8.14 -46.19
CA VAL A 33 -3.78 7.80 -45.05
C VAL A 33 -3.83 8.87 -43.96
N THR A 34 -3.93 10.14 -44.34
CA THR A 34 -4.08 11.25 -43.39
C THR A 34 -5.39 11.13 -42.59
N ASP A 35 -6.50 10.76 -43.22
CA ASP A 35 -7.80 10.58 -42.55
C ASP A 35 -7.75 9.41 -41.54
N ILE A 36 -7.16 8.28 -41.92
CA ILE A 36 -6.95 7.12 -41.04
C ILE A 36 -6.15 7.54 -39.79
N LEU A 37 -5.06 8.29 -39.95
CA LEU A 37 -4.25 8.74 -38.83
C LEU A 37 -4.99 9.71 -37.90
N TYR A 38 -5.86 10.57 -38.44
CA TYR A 38 -6.71 11.44 -37.62
C TYR A 38 -7.75 10.66 -36.82
N ASN A 39 -8.35 9.61 -37.42
CA ASN A 39 -9.27 8.71 -36.73
C ASN A 39 -8.56 7.98 -35.58
N GLU A 40 -7.42 7.34 -35.84
CA GLU A 40 -6.63 6.66 -34.81
C GLU A 40 -6.20 7.60 -33.68
N LEU A 41 -5.80 8.82 -34.02
CA LEU A 41 -5.40 9.83 -33.04
C LEU A 41 -6.58 10.18 -32.11
N ARG A 42 -7.75 10.42 -32.68
CA ARG A 42 -8.97 10.73 -31.94
C ARG A 42 -9.36 9.59 -31.00
N ASP A 43 -9.30 8.35 -31.46
CA ASP A 43 -9.65 7.18 -30.66
C ASP A 43 -8.71 7.00 -29.46
N LYS A 44 -7.40 7.22 -29.67
CA LYS A 44 -6.42 7.14 -28.57
C LYS A 44 -6.53 8.30 -27.60
N GLU A 45 -6.77 9.52 -28.07
CA GLU A 45 -7.02 10.67 -27.21
C GLU A 45 -8.29 10.48 -26.37
N GLN A 46 -9.33 9.89 -26.95
CA GLN A 46 -10.55 9.52 -26.24
C GLN A 46 -10.28 8.45 -25.18
N SER A 47 -9.56 7.38 -25.53
CA SER A 47 -9.15 6.34 -24.60
C SER A 47 -8.34 6.90 -23.42
N LEU A 48 -7.43 7.86 -23.69
CA LEU A 48 -6.63 8.51 -22.64
C LEU A 48 -7.51 9.32 -21.68
N ARG A 49 -8.50 10.05 -22.21
CA ARG A 49 -9.48 10.78 -21.40
C ARG A 49 -10.31 9.84 -20.53
N GLU A 50 -10.80 8.74 -21.08
CA GLU A 50 -11.60 7.74 -20.37
C GLU A 50 -10.83 7.10 -19.21
N ILE A 51 -9.57 6.72 -19.44
CA ILE A 51 -8.69 6.21 -18.38
C ILE A 51 -8.50 7.27 -17.28
N GLY A 52 -8.34 8.54 -17.66
CA GLY A 52 -8.24 9.66 -16.70
C GLY A 52 -9.50 9.78 -15.83
N THR A 53 -10.67 9.78 -16.45
CA THR A 53 -11.97 9.86 -15.75
C THR A 53 -12.18 8.66 -14.83
N LEU A 54 -11.92 7.45 -15.33
CA LEU A 54 -12.05 6.22 -14.54
C LEU A 54 -11.12 6.26 -13.33
N ASN A 55 -9.87 6.65 -13.51
CA ASN A 55 -8.91 6.74 -12.42
C ASN A 55 -9.35 7.75 -11.34
N GLN A 56 -9.86 8.91 -11.76
CA GLN A 56 -10.39 9.90 -10.82
C GLN A 56 -11.60 9.36 -10.04
N ALA A 57 -12.52 8.67 -10.72
CA ALA A 57 -13.68 8.05 -10.07
C ALA A 57 -13.27 6.97 -9.07
N LEU A 58 -12.27 6.15 -9.41
CA LEU A 58 -11.72 5.13 -8.52
C LEU A 58 -11.06 5.75 -7.28
N ILE A 59 -10.28 6.82 -7.44
CA ILE A 59 -9.68 7.54 -6.31
C ILE A 59 -10.74 8.07 -5.35
N VAL A 60 -11.82 8.66 -5.88
CA VAL A 60 -12.93 9.17 -5.04
C VAL A 60 -13.62 8.03 -4.29
N LYS A 61 -13.87 6.90 -4.96
CA LYS A 61 -14.51 5.74 -4.35
C LYS A 61 -13.63 5.09 -3.28
N GLU A 62 -12.33 4.97 -3.54
CA GLU A 62 -11.36 4.43 -2.59
C GLU A 62 -11.30 5.28 -1.33
N ARG A 63 -11.14 6.61 -1.47
CA ARG A 63 -11.14 7.53 -0.32
C ARG A 63 -12.40 7.41 0.52
N LYS A 64 -13.58 7.43 -0.13
CA LYS A 64 -14.86 7.30 0.57
C LYS A 64 -14.96 5.96 1.32
N SER A 65 -14.60 4.85 0.67
CA SER A 65 -14.62 3.53 1.29
C SER A 65 -13.62 3.42 2.45
N ASN A 66 -12.45 4.04 2.33
CA ASN A 66 -11.45 4.07 3.39
C ASN A 66 -11.94 4.90 4.59
N ASP A 67 -12.57 6.06 4.35
CA ASP A 67 -13.14 6.89 5.43
C ASP A 67 -14.21 6.11 6.21
N GLU A 68 -15.13 5.44 5.51
CA GLU A 68 -16.15 4.57 6.12
C GLU A 68 -15.51 3.42 6.94
N LEU A 69 -14.45 2.79 6.42
CA LEU A 69 -13.72 1.73 7.12
C LEU A 69 -13.01 2.25 8.38
N GLN A 70 -12.37 3.41 8.30
CA GLN A 70 -11.69 4.02 9.44
C GLN A 70 -12.68 4.41 10.53
N ASP A 71 -13.84 4.95 10.17
CA ASP A 71 -14.87 5.30 11.14
C ASP A 71 -15.49 4.06 11.79
N ALA A 72 -15.77 3.00 11.02
CA ALA A 72 -16.19 1.71 11.58
C ALA A 72 -15.14 1.14 12.55
N ARG A 73 -13.86 1.21 12.20
CA ARG A 73 -12.75 0.79 13.07
C ARG A 73 -12.70 1.60 14.36
N LYS A 74 -12.84 2.92 14.31
CA LYS A 74 -12.86 3.78 15.51
C LYS A 74 -14.00 3.39 16.44
N VAL A 75 -15.21 3.20 15.89
CA VAL A 75 -16.37 2.76 16.67
C VAL A 75 -16.09 1.41 17.32
N LEU A 76 -15.58 0.43 16.58
CA LEU A 76 -15.26 -0.90 17.10
C LEU A 76 -14.21 -0.84 18.24
N ILE A 77 -13.14 -0.08 18.07
CA ILE A 77 -12.14 0.11 19.13
C ILE A 77 -12.82 0.72 20.37
N SER A 78 -13.61 1.78 20.19
CA SER A 78 -14.29 2.45 21.30
C SER A 78 -15.27 1.54 22.06
N THR A 79 -15.97 0.65 21.37
CA THR A 79 -16.93 -0.28 22.00
C THR A 79 -16.22 -1.46 22.66
N CYS A 80 -15.14 -1.99 22.07
CA CYS A 80 -14.34 -3.04 22.67
C CYS A 80 -13.61 -2.57 23.94
N THR A 81 -13.08 -1.33 23.98
CA THR A 81 -12.47 -0.78 25.21
C THR A 81 -13.42 -0.67 26.41
N ARG A 82 -14.73 -0.75 26.19
CA ARG A 82 -15.77 -0.68 27.24
C ARG A 82 -16.40 -2.03 27.61
N GLY A 83 -16.02 -3.11 26.95
CA GLY A 83 -16.52 -4.47 27.21
C GLY A 83 -15.47 -5.41 27.79
N ASN A 84 -15.83 -6.68 28.05
CA ASN A 84 -14.91 -7.73 28.54
C ASN A 84 -13.87 -8.19 27.49
N ILE A 85 -13.79 -7.52 26.32
CA ILE A 85 -12.86 -7.84 25.23
C ILE A 85 -11.77 -6.76 25.23
N GLY A 86 -10.59 -7.09 25.74
CA GLY A 86 -9.44 -6.17 25.72
C GLY A 86 -8.95 -5.96 24.28
N VAL A 87 -8.85 -4.70 23.85
CA VAL A 87 -8.12 -4.33 22.63
C VAL A 87 -6.64 -4.28 22.97
N ARG A 88 -5.84 -5.22 22.46
CA ARG A 88 -4.37 -5.18 22.55
C ARG A 88 -3.78 -4.73 21.22
N ARG A 89 -2.71 -3.93 21.28
CA ARG A 89 -1.94 -3.58 20.09
C ARG A 89 -1.09 -4.77 19.67
N MET A 90 -0.81 -4.89 18.36
CA MET A 90 0.11 -5.89 17.86
C MET A 90 1.48 -5.66 18.50
N GLY A 91 2.04 -6.68 19.14
CA GLY A 91 3.31 -6.58 19.88
C GLY A 91 3.19 -6.07 21.32
N GLU A 92 1.98 -5.75 21.83
CA GLU A 92 1.78 -5.35 23.22
C GLU A 92 1.90 -6.56 24.16
N LEU A 93 2.77 -6.46 25.16
CA LEU A 93 3.07 -7.51 26.12
C LEU A 93 2.31 -7.31 27.43
N ASP A 94 1.91 -8.41 28.05
CA ASP A 94 1.39 -8.36 29.42
C ASP A 94 2.56 -8.16 30.37
N ILE A 95 2.52 -7.10 31.19
CA ILE A 95 3.61 -6.81 32.12
C ILE A 95 3.65 -7.75 33.33
N ARG A 96 2.53 -8.40 33.68
CA ARG A 96 2.42 -9.19 34.92
C ARG A 96 3.49 -10.28 35.05
N PRO A 97 3.81 -11.08 34.02
CA PRO A 97 4.90 -12.06 34.10
C PRO A 97 6.27 -11.42 34.33
N PHE A 98 6.51 -10.21 33.81
CA PHE A 98 7.75 -9.47 34.02
C PHE A 98 7.87 -9.02 35.47
N VAL A 99 6.79 -8.49 36.07
CA VAL A 99 6.76 -8.11 37.49
C VAL A 99 6.99 -9.32 38.39
N GLU A 100 6.28 -10.43 38.13
CA GLU A 100 6.46 -11.67 38.88
C GLU A 100 7.90 -12.21 38.81
N PHE A 101 8.54 -12.07 37.65
CA PHE A 101 9.94 -12.43 37.49
C PHE A 101 10.88 -11.48 38.26
N MET A 102 10.67 -10.17 38.16
CA MET A 102 11.51 -9.17 38.81
C MET A 102 11.39 -9.19 40.34
N ARG A 103 10.21 -9.48 40.88
CA ARG A 103 9.97 -9.63 42.33
C ARG A 103 10.81 -10.73 43.00
N LYS A 104 11.37 -11.67 42.21
CA LYS A 104 12.29 -12.69 42.74
C LYS A 104 13.66 -12.12 43.13
N ARG A 105 14.00 -10.92 42.66
CA ARG A 105 15.34 -10.32 42.80
C ARG A 105 15.32 -8.90 43.38
N TYR A 106 14.20 -8.20 43.28
CA TYR A 106 14.06 -6.80 43.69
C TYR A 106 12.87 -6.61 44.64
N ASN A 107 12.85 -5.48 45.35
CA ASN A 107 11.67 -5.06 46.12
C ASN A 107 10.52 -4.68 45.16
N ASP A 108 9.30 -4.50 45.68
CA ASP A 108 8.11 -4.31 44.83
C ASP A 108 8.19 -3.09 43.91
N GLU A 109 8.67 -1.95 44.40
CA GLU A 109 8.77 -0.71 43.62
C GLU A 109 9.82 -0.84 42.51
N GLU A 110 11.01 -1.34 42.85
CA GLU A 110 12.08 -1.62 41.87
C GLU A 110 11.66 -2.71 40.88
N ALA A 111 10.93 -3.73 41.33
CA ALA A 111 10.50 -4.83 40.48
C ALA A 111 9.51 -4.36 39.40
N GLU A 112 8.60 -3.45 39.75
CA GLU A 112 7.65 -2.87 38.81
C GLU A 112 8.35 -1.97 37.78
N GLU A 113 9.26 -1.10 38.22
CA GLU A 113 10.03 -0.23 37.32
C GLU A 113 10.87 -1.06 36.34
N ARG A 114 11.62 -2.04 36.84
CA ARG A 114 12.45 -2.93 36.00
C ARG A 114 11.63 -3.79 35.05
N ALA A 115 10.45 -4.23 35.48
CA ALA A 115 9.54 -4.98 34.63
C ALA A 115 9.00 -4.11 33.48
N LEU A 116 8.66 -2.85 33.75
CA LEU A 116 8.25 -1.89 32.73
C LEU A 116 9.36 -1.67 31.69
N GLU A 117 10.59 -1.41 32.15
CA GLU A 117 11.76 -1.25 31.27
C GLU A 117 11.96 -2.45 30.35
N LEU A 118 11.94 -3.67 30.90
CA LEU A 118 12.16 -4.89 30.14
C LEU A 118 11.00 -5.20 29.18
N CYS A 119 9.76 -4.96 29.62
CA CYS A 119 8.56 -5.15 28.80
C CYS A 119 8.63 -4.23 27.57
N LEU A 120 8.88 -2.94 27.77
CA LEU A 120 8.99 -1.96 26.67
C LEU A 120 10.13 -2.30 25.70
N LEU A 121 11.26 -2.78 26.22
CA LEU A 121 12.39 -3.22 25.39
C LEU A 121 11.98 -4.37 24.45
N TRP A 122 11.23 -5.35 24.96
CA TRP A 122 10.77 -6.48 24.16
C TRP A 122 9.68 -6.07 23.17
N GLU A 123 8.78 -5.16 23.54
CA GLU A 123 7.81 -4.59 22.61
C GLU A 123 8.51 -3.85 21.45
N GLU A 124 9.64 -3.18 21.71
CA GLU A 124 10.43 -2.54 20.65
C GLU A 124 11.05 -3.58 19.71
N TYR A 125 11.60 -4.67 20.24
CA TYR A 125 12.12 -5.75 19.41
C TYR A 125 11.03 -6.45 18.58
N LEU A 126 9.82 -6.59 19.12
CA LEU A 126 8.68 -7.18 18.40
C LEU A 126 8.19 -6.32 17.22
N LYS A 127 8.61 -5.05 17.12
CA LYS A 127 8.34 -4.20 15.95
C LYS A 127 9.25 -4.53 14.77
N ASP A 128 10.42 -5.12 15.03
CA ASP A 128 11.35 -5.53 13.99
C ASP A 128 10.96 -6.91 13.45
N LEU A 129 10.65 -6.99 12.16
CA LEU A 129 10.24 -8.23 11.49
C LEU A 129 11.38 -9.23 11.33
N ASP A 130 12.63 -8.75 11.36
CA ASP A 130 13.84 -9.58 11.27
C ASP A 130 14.33 -10.03 12.65
N TRP A 131 13.61 -9.66 13.72
CA TRP A 131 13.95 -10.11 15.07
C TRP A 131 13.53 -11.57 15.29
N HIS A 132 14.53 -12.41 15.51
CA HIS A 132 14.36 -13.84 15.77
C HIS A 132 14.85 -14.19 17.19
N PRO A 133 13.99 -14.04 18.22
CA PRO A 133 14.39 -14.24 19.62
C PRO A 133 14.75 -15.69 19.96
N PHE A 134 14.31 -16.64 19.13
CA PHE A 134 14.60 -18.05 19.28
C PHE A 134 15.57 -18.51 18.20
N LYS A 135 16.61 -19.24 18.62
CA LYS A 135 17.50 -19.92 17.67
C LYS A 135 16.79 -21.14 17.10
N ILE A 136 16.63 -21.17 15.77
CA ILE A 136 16.14 -22.36 15.07
C ILE A 136 17.30 -23.33 14.95
N ASN A 137 17.32 -24.37 15.79
CA ASN A 137 18.25 -25.48 15.62
C ASN A 137 17.55 -26.55 14.79
N THR A 138 18.02 -26.78 13.56
CA THR A 138 17.58 -27.93 12.75
C THR A 138 18.22 -29.19 13.31
N ILE A 139 17.48 -29.91 14.15
CA ILE A 139 17.79 -31.29 14.54
C ILE A 139 16.70 -32.16 13.90
N ASP A 140 17.10 -32.99 12.93
CA ASP A 140 16.27 -34.02 12.27
C ASP A 140 14.90 -33.55 11.72
N GLU A 141 14.93 -32.60 10.77
CA GLU A 141 13.79 -32.21 9.91
C GLU A 141 12.51 -31.73 10.66
N LYS A 142 12.59 -31.49 11.97
CA LYS A 142 11.52 -30.90 12.77
C LYS A 142 11.99 -29.57 13.35
N HIS A 143 11.23 -28.52 13.04
CA HIS A 143 11.43 -27.20 13.61
C HIS A 143 11.02 -27.24 15.08
N HIS A 144 12.01 -27.27 15.97
CA HIS A 144 11.81 -27.11 17.40
C HIS A 144 12.16 -25.67 17.80
N PHE A 145 11.20 -24.98 18.43
CA PHE A 145 11.43 -23.71 19.11
C PHE A 145 11.89 -24.04 20.54
N CYS A 146 13.10 -23.62 20.92
CA CYS A 146 13.58 -23.66 22.29
C CYS A 146 13.15 -22.41 23.05
#